data_AF-A0A8T6LS18-F1
#
_entry.id   AF-A0A8T6LS18-F1
#
_cell.length_a   1.000
_cell.length_b   1.000
_cell.length_c   1.000
_cell.angle_alpha   90.00
_cell.angle_beta   90.00
_cell.angle_gamma   90.00
#
_symmetry.space_group_name_H-M   'P 1'
#
loop_
_entity.id
_entity.type
_entity.pdbx_description
1 polymer ?
#
loop_
_entity_poly.entity_id
_entity_poly.type
_entity_poly.pdbx_seq_one_letter_code
_entity_poly.pdbx_strand_id
1 'polypeptide(L)' 'APAPVQTYRRARPRVGRNDPCPCGSGKKYKRCHGAISADA' A
#
# COMPACT_ATOMS: atom_id res chain seq x y z
N ALA A 1 33.73 -9.29 8.19
CA ALA A 1 32.58 -8.53 8.71
C ALA A 1 31.56 -8.36 7.58
N PRO A 2 30.25 -8.58 7.79
CA PRO A 2 29.26 -8.34 6.76
C PRO A 2 29.08 -6.82 6.52
N ALA A 3 28.90 -6.44 5.25
CA ALA A 3 28.66 -5.05 4.85
C ALA A 3 27.33 -4.50 5.40
N PRO A 4 27.20 -3.17 5.62
CA PRO A 4 25.97 -2.58 6.11
C PRO A 4 24.84 -2.71 5.09
N VAL A 5 23.68 -3.20 5.57
CA VAL A 5 22.47 -3.30 4.76
C VAL A 5 21.87 -1.92 4.50
N GLN A 6 21.81 -1.49 3.24
CA GLN A 6 21.17 -0.24 2.85
C GLN A 6 19.65 -0.42 2.89
N THR A 7 18.97 0.26 3.82
CA THR A 7 17.51 0.23 3.92
C THR A 7 16.91 1.33 3.03
N TYR A 8 16.23 0.95 1.96
CA TYR A 8 15.56 1.91 1.07
C TYR A 8 14.30 2.47 1.75
N ARG A 9 14.31 3.77 2.07
CA ARG A 9 13.12 4.48 2.54
C ARG A 9 12.20 4.75 1.34
N ARG A 10 10.96 4.25 1.39
CA ARG A 10 9.96 4.58 0.36
C ARG A 10 9.72 6.09 0.36
N ALA A 11 9.99 6.72 -0.78
CA ALA A 11 9.76 8.16 -0.99
C ALA A 11 8.25 8.50 -1.12
N ARG A 12 7.42 7.53 -1.49
CA ARG A 12 5.97 7.75 -1.69
C ARG A 12 5.17 7.52 -0.42
N PRO A 13 4.16 8.36 -0.13
CA PRO A 13 3.26 8.16 0.99
C PRO A 13 2.49 6.84 0.84
N ARG A 14 2.21 6.18 1.96
CA ARG A 14 1.36 4.98 1.97
C ARG A 14 -0.07 5.42 1.65
N VAL A 15 -0.69 4.80 0.64
CA VAL A 15 -2.12 5.01 0.36
C VAL A 15 -2.92 4.46 1.55
N GLY A 16 -3.73 5.31 2.17
CA GLY A 16 -4.60 4.92 3.26
C GLY A 16 -5.73 4.02 2.78
N ARG A 17 -6.19 3.11 3.64
CA ARG A 17 -7.28 2.18 3.30
C ARG A 17 -8.59 2.88 2.90
N ASN A 18 -8.84 4.08 3.39
CA ASN A 18 -10.05 4.84 3.06
C ASN A 18 -9.90 5.80 1.86
N ASP A 19 -8.67 6.03 1.39
CA ASP A 19 -8.39 6.96 0.29
C ASP A 19 -8.96 6.45 -1.04
N PRO A 20 -9.22 7.33 -2.01
CA PRO A 20 -9.56 6.91 -3.37
C PRO A 20 -8.47 5.97 -3.93
N CYS A 21 -8.89 4.90 -4.61
CA CYS A 21 -7.97 3.99 -5.25
C CYS A 21 -7.17 4.70 -6.35
N PRO A 22 -5.83 4.58 -6.37
CA PRO A 22 -4.99 5.20 -7.42
C PRO A 22 -5.23 4.58 -8.81
N CYS A 23 -6.04 3.52 -8.89
CA CYS A 23 -6.46 2.87 -10.12
C CYS A 23 -7.59 3.59 -10.88
N GLY A 24 -8.12 4.71 -10.35
CA GLY A 24 -9.17 5.49 -11.02
C GLY A 24 -10.58 4.85 -11.00
N SER A 25 -10.78 3.78 -10.22
CA SER A 25 -12.07 3.08 -10.16
C SER A 25 -13.18 3.82 -9.40
N GLY A 26 -12.88 4.97 -8.79
CA GLY A 26 -13.79 5.69 -7.89
C GLY A 26 -14.06 4.98 -6.55
N LYS A 27 -13.51 3.78 -6.33
CA LYS A 27 -13.67 3.00 -5.09
C LYS A 27 -12.60 3.40 -4.06
N LYS A 28 -12.92 3.25 -2.77
CA LYS A 28 -11.91 3.35 -1.68
C LYS A 28 -10.87 2.25 -1.83
N TYR A 29 -9.61 2.53 -1.48
CA TYR A 29 -8.50 1.57 -1.61
C TYR A 29 -8.82 0.22 -0.96
N LYS A 30 -9.41 0.20 0.25
CA LYS A 30 -9.83 -1.02 0.96
C LYS A 30 -10.91 -1.85 0.27
N ARG A 31 -11.63 -1.30 -0.71
CA ARG A 31 -12.66 -2.01 -1.50
C ARG A 31 -12.19 -2.29 -2.93
N CYS A 32 -10.90 -2.11 -3.19
CA CYS A 32 -10.27 -2.30 -4.48
C CYS A 32 -8.90 -2.96 -4.27
N HIS A 33 -7.79 -2.30 -4.60
CA HIS A 33 -6.44 -2.87 -4.51
C HIS A 33 -5.92 -3.12 -3.08
N GLY A 34 -6.58 -2.55 -2.06
CA GLY A 34 -6.32 -2.78 -0.64
C GLY A 34 -7.37 -3.65 0.03
N ALA A 35 -8.20 -4.34 -0.75
CA ALA A 35 -9.10 -5.36 -0.23
C ALA A 35 -8.25 -6.50 0.33
N ILE A 36 -8.35 -6.69 1.64
CA ILE A 36 -7.83 -7.88 2.31
C ILE A 36 -9.11 -8.62 2.64
N SER A 37 -9.44 -9.65 1.83
CA SER A 37 -10.58 -10.52 2.10
C SER A 37 -10.33 -11.15 3.47
N ALA A 38 -11.08 -10.72 4.48
CA ALA A 38 -10.90 -11.14 5.86
C ALA A 38 -11.75 -12.39 6.16
N ASP A 39 -11.76 -13.32 5.22
CA ASP A 39 -12.56 -14.55 5.23
C ASP A 39 -11.64 -15.79 5.16
N ALA A 40 -10.48 -15.72 5.84
CA ALA A 40 -9.55 -16.83 6.03
C ALA A 40 -8.96 -16.80 7.45
#